data_AF-A0A1G1C6K4-F1
#
_entry.id   AF-A0A1G1C6K4-F1
#
_cell.length_a   1.000
_cell.length_b   1.000
_cell.length_c   1.000
_cell.angle_alpha   90.00
_cell.angle_beta   90.00
_cell.angle_gamma   90.00
#
_symmetry.space_group_name_H-M   'P 1'
#
loop_
_entity.id
_entity.type
_entity.pdbx_description
1 polymer ?
#
loop_
_entity_poly.entity_id
_entity_poly.type
_entity_poly.pdbx_seq_one_letter_code
_entity_poly.pdbx_strand_id
1 'polypeptide(L)'
;MTAITYIGKELDLFAQAVNWKSYLHDLLAPHLGQRVLEVGAGQGTTTAALCDGNRQEWVCLEPDPKLRAELDQRCSDGRIPPCCRVHGGVVADLRPAHPFDSVLYVDVIEHIADDRHELAQAAQHLAPGGALIVVAPAHPFLFSAFDRAIGHHRRYSRRTLTAVTPPAGCVEMLRYLDSAGMLASLANRVLLRQSLPSEKQILFWDRRLVPLSRRIDPLLGHRVGKSVVCIWKKNK
;
A
#
# COMPACT_ATOMS: atom_id res chain seq x y z
N MET A 1 21.68 -5.68 3.29
CA MET A 1 20.79 -5.43 2.13
C MET A 1 20.31 -6.77 1.62
N THR A 2 19.11 -7.14 2.06
CA THR A 2 18.42 -8.36 1.65
C THR A 2 17.76 -8.11 0.30
N ALA A 3 18.14 -8.89 -0.72
CA ALA A 3 17.50 -8.84 -2.03
C ALA A 3 16.36 -9.86 -2.09
N ILE A 4 15.19 -9.44 -2.57
CA ILE A 4 14.01 -10.29 -2.73
C ILE A 4 13.56 -10.17 -4.19
N THR A 5 13.22 -11.29 -4.83
CA THR A 5 12.62 -11.24 -6.18
C THR A 5 11.11 -11.24 -6.05
N TYR A 6 10.49 -10.16 -6.51
CA TYR A 6 9.04 -10.04 -6.60
C TYR A 6 8.51 -10.91 -7.74
N ILE A 7 7.49 -11.72 -7.45
CA ILE A 7 6.95 -12.72 -8.39
C ILE A 7 5.74 -12.22 -9.17
N GLY A 8 5.14 -11.11 -8.75
CA GLY A 8 3.96 -10.53 -9.36
C GLY A 8 4.23 -10.03 -10.78
N LYS A 9 3.17 -9.98 -11.59
CA LYS A 9 3.18 -9.52 -12.99
C LYS A 9 2.12 -8.45 -13.27
N GLU A 10 1.43 -8.03 -12.22
CA GLU A 10 0.28 -7.15 -12.25
C GLU A 10 0.66 -5.68 -12.11
N LEU A 11 1.87 -5.38 -11.64
CA LEU A 11 2.30 -3.99 -11.39
C LEU A 11 2.10 -3.11 -12.62
N ASP A 12 2.40 -3.60 -13.83
CA ASP A 12 2.19 -2.85 -15.07
C ASP A 12 0.71 -2.61 -15.39
N LEU A 13 -0.15 -3.57 -15.05
CA LEU A 13 -1.60 -3.41 -15.21
C LEU A 13 -2.11 -2.36 -14.22
N PHE A 14 -1.75 -2.48 -12.95
CA PHE A 14 -2.19 -1.57 -11.89
C PHE A 14 -1.50 -0.20 -11.94
N ALA A 15 -0.37 -0.05 -12.65
CA ALA A 15 0.24 1.24 -12.94
C ALA A 15 -0.76 2.22 -13.57
N GLN A 16 -1.67 1.71 -14.40
CA GLN A 16 -2.71 2.48 -15.10
C GLN A 16 -3.88 2.92 -14.21
N ALA A 17 -3.99 2.38 -12.99
CA ALA A 17 -5.09 2.68 -12.08
C ALA A 17 -4.91 4.06 -11.41
N VAL A 18 -5.25 5.14 -12.12
CA VAL A 18 -5.03 6.52 -11.68
C VAL A 18 -6.09 6.99 -10.68
N ASN A 19 -7.35 6.56 -10.84
CA ASN A 19 -8.43 6.95 -9.94
C ASN A 19 -8.28 6.28 -8.57
N TRP A 20 -7.82 5.02 -8.54
CA TRP A 20 -7.50 4.32 -7.30
C TRP A 20 -6.40 5.05 -6.53
N LYS A 21 -5.29 5.40 -7.21
CA LYS A 21 -4.20 6.12 -6.57
C LYS A 21 -4.60 7.52 -6.12
N SER A 22 -5.42 8.24 -6.89
CA SER A 22 -6.01 9.50 -6.44
C SER A 22 -6.91 9.31 -5.22
N TYR A 23 -7.64 8.19 -5.12
CA TYR A 23 -8.42 7.89 -3.92
C TYR A 23 -7.54 7.68 -2.69
N LEU A 24 -6.45 6.92 -2.85
CA LEU A 24 -5.47 6.74 -1.78
C LEU A 24 -4.80 8.07 -1.41
N HIS A 25 -4.38 8.88 -2.38
CA HIS A 25 -3.79 10.19 -2.14
C HIS A 25 -4.67 11.05 -1.23
N ASP A 26 -5.94 11.26 -1.60
CA ASP A 26 -6.83 12.16 -0.86
C ASP A 26 -7.13 11.67 0.56
N LEU A 27 -7.11 10.34 0.76
CA LEU A 27 -7.30 9.75 2.07
C LEU A 27 -6.03 9.81 2.94
N LEU A 28 -4.87 9.59 2.35
CA LEU A 28 -3.61 9.42 3.07
C LEU A 28 -2.84 10.73 3.26
N ALA A 29 -2.99 11.71 2.37
CA ALA A 29 -2.26 12.98 2.42
C ALA A 29 -2.30 13.69 3.78
N PRO A 30 -3.43 13.74 4.52
CA PRO A 30 -3.47 14.36 5.85
C PRO A 30 -2.62 13.64 6.93
N HIS A 31 -2.22 12.40 6.67
CA HIS A 31 -1.46 11.56 7.61
C HIS A 31 0.02 11.41 7.20
N LEU A 32 0.41 11.93 6.04
CA LEU A 32 1.80 11.93 5.57
C LEU A 32 2.53 13.14 6.16
N GLY A 33 3.69 12.89 6.77
CA GLY A 33 4.53 13.94 7.33
C GLY A 33 5.58 14.48 6.35
N GLN A 34 6.61 15.16 6.88
CA GLN A 34 7.66 15.77 6.06
C GLN A 34 8.74 14.76 5.66
N ARG A 35 8.99 13.77 6.53
CA ARG A 35 9.89 12.65 6.25
C ARG A 35 9.09 11.35 6.19
N VAL A 36 9.02 10.76 5.00
CA VAL A 36 8.22 9.56 4.71
C VAL A 36 9.12 8.39 4.37
N LEU A 37 8.83 7.21 4.93
CA LEU A 37 9.37 5.94 4.47
C LEU A 37 8.27 5.15 3.77
N GLU A 38 8.40 4.92 2.47
CA GLU A 38 7.53 4.04 1.70
C GLU A 38 8.19 2.67 1.56
N VAL A 39 7.62 1.65 2.21
CA VAL A 39 8.12 0.28 2.18
C VAL A 39 7.44 -0.49 1.05
N GLY A 40 8.24 -1.12 0.18
CA GLY A 40 7.75 -1.81 -1.01
C GLY A 40 7.29 -0.83 -2.09
N ALA A 41 8.15 0.13 -2.44
CA ALA A 41 7.83 1.17 -3.42
C ALA A 41 7.59 0.62 -4.84
N GLY A 42 8.00 -0.62 -5.12
CA GLY A 42 7.87 -1.30 -6.40
C GLY A 42 8.48 -0.46 -7.53
N GLN A 43 7.75 -0.37 -8.64
CA GLN A 43 8.12 0.48 -9.77
C GLN A 43 7.73 1.97 -9.59
N GLY A 44 7.44 2.45 -8.38
CA GLY A 44 7.26 3.88 -8.09
C GLY A 44 5.98 4.54 -8.61
N THR A 45 5.00 3.77 -9.08
CA THR A 45 3.73 4.32 -9.56
C THR A 45 2.88 4.89 -8.42
N THR A 46 2.92 4.26 -7.25
CA THR A 46 2.28 4.75 -6.02
C THR A 46 3.02 5.96 -5.48
N THR A 47 4.35 5.92 -5.39
CA THR A 47 5.20 7.07 -5.05
C THR A 47 4.84 8.31 -5.84
N ALA A 48 4.76 8.21 -7.18
CA ALA A 48 4.44 9.33 -8.06
C ALA A 48 3.04 9.92 -7.80
N ALA A 49 2.10 9.13 -7.29
CA ALA A 49 0.74 9.59 -7.02
C ALA A 49 0.54 10.14 -5.61
N LEU A 50 1.32 9.67 -4.63
CA LEU A 50 1.23 10.11 -3.24
C LEU A 50 2.18 11.27 -2.93
N CYS A 51 3.32 11.33 -3.62
CA CYS A 51 4.30 12.36 -3.41
C CYS A 51 4.00 13.63 -4.26
N ASP A 52 3.38 14.65 -3.66
CA ASP A 52 3.24 16.03 -4.20
C ASP A 52 4.54 16.86 -4.39
N GLY A 53 5.72 16.34 -4.00
CA GLY A 53 7.01 17.04 -4.12
C GLY A 53 7.36 18.07 -3.05
N ASN A 54 6.49 18.35 -2.08
CA ASN A 54 6.70 19.35 -1.02
C ASN A 54 7.22 18.75 0.31
N ARG A 55 7.87 17.58 0.25
CA ARG A 55 8.31 16.82 1.42
C ARG A 55 9.80 17.05 1.63
N GLN A 56 10.22 17.10 2.89
CA GLN A 56 11.65 17.20 3.22
C GLN A 56 12.41 15.96 2.72
N GLU A 57 11.82 14.78 2.88
CA GLU A 57 12.41 13.52 2.45
C GLU A 57 11.34 12.46 2.20
N TRP A 58 11.50 11.70 1.12
CA TRP A 58 10.69 10.51 0.85
C TRP A 58 11.61 9.34 0.50
N VAL A 59 11.76 8.38 1.39
CA VAL A 59 12.60 7.19 1.16
C VAL A 59 11.73 6.09 0.56
N CYS A 60 12.02 5.70 -0.68
CA CYS A 60 11.41 4.58 -1.37
C CYS A 60 12.26 3.32 -1.12
N LEU A 61 11.80 2.43 -0.26
CA LEU A 61 12.49 1.18 0.07
C LEU A 61 11.96 0.04 -0.81
N GLU A 62 12.84 -0.57 -1.62
CA GLU A 62 12.49 -1.64 -2.56
C GLU A 62 13.58 -2.73 -2.58
N PRO A 63 13.27 -3.98 -2.16
CA PRO A 63 14.24 -5.06 -2.12
C PRO A 63 14.50 -5.73 -3.48
N ASP A 64 13.61 -5.62 -4.47
CA ASP A 64 13.82 -6.19 -5.80
C ASP A 64 14.74 -5.31 -6.67
N PRO A 65 15.93 -5.81 -7.08
CA PRO A 65 16.85 -5.01 -7.89
C PRO A 65 16.28 -4.53 -9.23
N LYS A 66 15.34 -5.27 -9.85
CA LYS A 66 14.71 -4.91 -11.12
C LYS A 66 13.72 -3.77 -10.92
N LEU A 67 12.80 -3.91 -9.95
CA LEU A 67 11.83 -2.86 -9.63
C LEU A 67 12.54 -1.59 -9.16
N ARG A 68 13.61 -1.75 -8.38
CA ARG A 68 14.48 -0.65 -7.97
C ARG A 68 15.10 0.08 -9.17
N ALA A 69 15.61 -0.66 -10.16
CA ALA A 69 16.18 -0.04 -11.36
C ALA A 69 15.12 0.74 -12.17
N GLU A 70 13.89 0.22 -12.27
CA GLU A 70 12.77 0.94 -12.91
C GLU A 70 12.37 2.21 -12.12
N LEU A 71 12.37 2.11 -10.79
CA LEU A 71 12.11 3.22 -9.89
C LEU A 71 13.20 4.31 -10.03
N ASP A 72 14.48 3.93 -10.05
CA ASP A 72 15.61 4.84 -10.30
C ASP A 72 15.51 5.52 -11.67
N GLN A 73 15.10 4.78 -12.71
CA GLN A 73 14.86 5.35 -14.03
C GLN A 73 13.72 6.38 -14.00
N ARG A 74 12.63 6.12 -13.29
CA ARG A 74 11.52 7.08 -13.14
C ARG A 74 11.91 8.35 -12.38
N CYS A 75 12.78 8.23 -11.38
CA CYS A 75 13.39 9.38 -10.71
C CYS A 75 14.24 10.20 -11.70
N SER A 76 15.07 9.53 -12.50
CA SER A 76 15.94 10.18 -13.49
C SER A 76 15.14 10.87 -14.61
N ASP A 77 14.02 10.28 -15.01
CA ASP A 77 13.08 10.83 -15.99
C ASP A 77 12.22 11.99 -15.44
N GLY A 78 12.33 12.33 -14.15
CA GLY A 78 11.50 13.35 -13.50
C GLY A 78 10.03 12.96 -13.33
N ARG A 79 9.70 11.65 -13.42
CA ARG A 79 8.33 11.14 -13.20
C ARG A 79 7.98 10.97 -11.72
N ILE A 80 8.98 11.06 -10.85
CA ILE A 80 8.86 11.04 -9.40
C ILE A 80 9.52 12.31 -8.86
N PRO A 81 8.94 12.97 -7.82
CA PRO A 81 9.51 14.21 -7.31
C PRO A 81 10.94 14.07 -6.78
N PRO A 82 11.77 15.12 -6.89
CA PRO A 82 13.19 15.09 -6.54
C PRO A 82 13.48 14.89 -5.04
N CYS A 83 12.47 15.05 -4.17
CA CYS A 83 12.59 14.72 -2.75
C CYS A 83 12.62 13.20 -2.48
N CYS A 84 12.32 12.37 -3.49
CA CYS A 84 12.31 10.92 -3.35
C CYS A 84 13.72 10.34 -3.50
N ARG A 85 14.08 9.41 -2.61
CA ARG A 85 15.36 8.71 -2.59
C ARG A 85 15.11 7.21 -2.61
N VAL A 86 15.72 6.52 -3.55
CA VAL A 86 15.59 5.07 -3.69
C VAL A 86 16.59 4.37 -2.78
N HIS A 87 16.13 3.39 -2.01
CA HIS A 87 16.95 2.56 -1.14
C HIS A 87 16.67 1.08 -1.39
N GLY A 88 17.72 0.28 -1.55
CA GLY A 88 17.58 -1.17 -1.71
C GLY A 88 17.54 -1.87 -0.36
N GLY A 89 16.56 -2.75 -0.15
CA GLY A 89 16.52 -3.63 1.02
C GLY A 89 15.14 -3.70 1.66
N VAL A 90 15.13 -4.20 2.90
CA VAL A 90 13.94 -4.33 3.74
C VAL A 90 14.08 -3.49 5.00
N VAL A 91 12.99 -3.34 5.78
CA VAL A 91 13.02 -2.51 7.00
C VAL A 91 14.11 -2.96 7.97
N ALA A 92 14.33 -4.26 8.10
CA ALA A 92 15.39 -4.81 8.95
C ALA A 92 16.83 -4.40 8.54
N ASP A 93 17.04 -3.93 7.30
CA ASP A 93 18.35 -3.41 6.86
C ASP A 93 18.58 -1.95 7.30
N LEU A 94 17.52 -1.22 7.68
CA LEU A 94 17.61 0.19 8.05
C LEU A 94 18.13 0.34 9.48
N ARG A 95 19.06 1.28 9.67
CA ARG A 95 19.48 1.70 11.01
C ARG A 95 18.44 2.65 11.58
N PRO A 96 18.09 2.55 12.88
CA PRO A 96 17.28 3.57 13.56
C PRO A 96 18.10 4.86 13.71
N ALA A 97 18.20 5.65 12.65
CA ALA A 97 18.90 6.92 12.63
C ALA A 97 18.02 7.90 11.86
N HIS A 98 17.41 8.82 12.61
CA HIS A 98 16.36 9.77 12.19
C HIS A 98 14.98 9.13 12.04
N PRO A 99 14.05 9.41 12.96
CA PRO A 99 12.74 8.82 12.87
C PRO A 99 11.87 9.55 11.83
N PHE A 100 11.17 8.79 11.01
CA PHE A 100 10.21 9.26 10.01
C PHE A 100 8.94 9.77 10.67
N ASP A 101 8.31 10.76 10.06
CA ASP A 101 7.03 11.29 10.52
C ASP A 101 5.89 10.34 10.09
N SER A 102 6.07 9.61 8.98
CA SER A 102 5.17 8.56 8.53
C SER A 102 5.91 7.41 7.85
N VAL A 103 5.45 6.18 8.09
CA VAL A 103 5.89 4.96 7.39
C VAL A 103 4.66 4.38 6.68
N LEU A 104 4.81 4.02 5.41
CA LEU A 104 3.73 3.66 4.51
C LEU A 104 3.95 2.27 3.89
N TYR A 105 2.90 1.45 3.90
CA TYR A 105 2.80 0.19 3.16
C TYR A 105 1.52 0.25 2.31
N VAL A 106 1.62 0.09 1.00
CA VAL A 106 0.46 0.03 0.09
C VAL A 106 0.53 -1.26 -0.72
N ASP A 107 -0.33 -2.21 -0.37
CA ASP A 107 -0.40 -3.54 -0.98
C ASP A 107 0.96 -4.30 -0.85
N VAL A 108 1.51 -4.34 0.37
CA VAL A 108 2.83 -4.93 0.70
C VAL A 108 2.75 -5.96 1.82
N ILE A 109 2.07 -5.66 2.93
CA ILE A 109 2.11 -6.48 4.14
C ILE A 109 1.50 -7.88 3.95
N GLU A 110 0.69 -8.07 2.92
CA GLU A 110 0.12 -9.35 2.52
C GLU A 110 1.16 -10.31 1.91
N HIS A 111 2.30 -9.79 1.43
CA HIS A 111 3.44 -10.57 0.94
C HIS A 111 4.42 -10.96 2.05
N ILE A 112 4.19 -10.49 3.28
CA ILE A 112 5.08 -10.71 4.42
C ILE A 112 4.47 -11.78 5.34
N ALA A 113 5.20 -12.87 5.56
CA ALA A 113 4.70 -13.99 6.34
C ALA A 113 4.53 -13.64 7.84
N ASP A 114 5.50 -12.92 8.42
CA ASP A 114 5.47 -12.39 9.79
C ASP A 114 5.17 -10.89 9.79
N ASP A 115 3.92 -10.57 9.44
CA ASP A 115 3.39 -9.21 9.40
C ASP A 115 3.51 -8.46 10.74
N ARG A 116 3.34 -9.17 11.86
CA ARG A 116 3.50 -8.59 13.21
C ARG A 116 4.93 -8.14 13.47
N HIS A 117 5.92 -8.97 13.15
CA HIS A 117 7.32 -8.60 13.33
C HIS A 117 7.70 -7.41 12.45
N GLU A 118 7.30 -7.44 11.18
CA GLU A 118 7.54 -6.34 10.23
C GLU A 118 6.98 -5.00 10.75
N LEU A 119 5.70 -4.96 11.12
CA LEU A 119 5.08 -3.72 11.59
C LEU A 119 5.69 -3.24 12.91
N ALA A 120 6.15 -4.16 13.78
CA ALA A 120 6.87 -3.81 15.00
C ALA A 120 8.24 -3.18 14.70
N GLN A 121 8.99 -3.68 13.72
CA GLN A 121 10.24 -3.09 13.26
C GLN A 121 9.99 -1.72 12.61
N ALA A 122 9.00 -1.63 11.72
CA ALA A 122 8.62 -0.38 11.05
C ALA A 122 8.28 0.73 12.05
N ALA A 123 7.57 0.40 13.13
CA ALA A 123 7.22 1.35 14.17
C ALA A 123 8.43 1.89 14.96
N GLN A 124 9.56 1.18 14.98
CA GLN A 124 10.80 1.68 15.60
C GLN A 124 11.37 2.87 14.82
N HIS A 125 11.15 2.92 13.51
CA HIS A 125 11.58 4.02 12.64
C HIS A 125 10.67 5.24 12.71
N LEU A 126 9.53 5.20 13.41
CA LEU A 126 8.64 6.34 13.55
C LEU A 126 9.08 7.33 14.63
N ALA A 127 8.81 8.61 14.39
CA ALA A 127 8.97 9.67 15.36
C ALA A 127 7.89 9.55 16.44
N PRO A 128 8.12 10.10 17.65
CA PRO A 128 7.04 10.26 18.62
C PRO A 128 5.87 11.01 17.97
N GLY A 129 4.67 10.44 18.05
CA GLY A 129 3.51 10.99 17.35
C GLY A 129 3.49 10.77 15.82
N GLY A 130 4.40 9.98 15.25
CA GLY A 130 4.42 9.61 13.83
C GLY A 130 3.32 8.61 13.44
N ALA A 131 3.06 8.44 12.15
CA ALA A 131 1.99 7.58 11.62
C ALA A 131 2.52 6.33 10.89
N LEU A 132 2.07 5.14 11.28
CA LEU A 132 2.22 3.93 10.47
C LEU A 132 0.95 3.75 9.65
N ILE A 133 1.06 3.71 8.33
CA ILE A 133 -0.05 3.65 7.40
C ILE A 133 0.05 2.34 6.61
N VAL A 134 -1.01 1.56 6.62
CA VAL A 134 -1.13 0.32 5.85
C VAL A 134 -2.39 0.37 5.02
N VAL A 135 -2.27 0.10 3.72
CA VAL A 135 -3.36 -0.27 2.82
C VAL A 135 -3.09 -1.71 2.38
N ALA A 136 -4.09 -2.59 2.52
CA ALA A 136 -3.97 -3.99 2.19
C ALA A 136 -5.30 -4.55 1.62
N PRO A 137 -5.29 -5.67 0.88
CA PRO A 137 -6.50 -6.28 0.35
C PRO A 137 -7.38 -6.78 1.50
N ALA A 138 -8.68 -6.46 1.41
CA ALA A 138 -9.64 -6.74 2.45
C ALA A 138 -10.29 -8.12 2.29
N HIS A 139 -10.76 -8.63 3.44
CA HIS A 139 -11.62 -9.80 3.61
C HIS A 139 -10.96 -11.14 3.25
N PRO A 140 -10.65 -12.01 4.23
CA PRO A 140 -10.13 -13.37 3.96
C PRO A 140 -11.01 -14.20 3.02
N PHE A 141 -12.34 -14.01 3.09
CA PHE A 141 -13.28 -14.68 2.18
C PHE A 141 -13.24 -14.15 0.74
N LEU A 142 -12.42 -13.16 0.39
CA LEU A 142 -12.18 -12.75 -0.99
C LEU A 142 -10.86 -13.26 -1.56
N PHE A 143 -10.03 -13.92 -0.74
CA PHE A 143 -8.76 -14.51 -1.18
C PHE A 143 -8.99 -15.49 -2.34
N SER A 144 -8.22 -15.37 -3.42
CA SER A 144 -8.52 -16.00 -4.71
C SER A 144 -7.27 -16.54 -5.41
N ALA A 145 -7.44 -17.02 -6.65
CA ALA A 145 -6.30 -17.44 -7.49
C ALA A 145 -5.38 -16.26 -7.84
N PHE A 146 -5.93 -15.04 -7.94
CA PHE A 146 -5.15 -13.82 -8.15
C PHE A 146 -4.17 -13.57 -7.01
N ASP A 147 -4.65 -13.61 -5.76
CA ASP A 147 -3.82 -13.41 -4.57
C ASP A 147 -2.63 -14.39 -4.52
N ARG A 148 -2.89 -15.67 -4.82
CA ARG A 148 -1.81 -16.68 -4.88
C ARG A 148 -0.81 -16.41 -6.00
N ALA A 149 -1.29 -15.97 -7.16
CA ALA A 149 -0.45 -15.75 -8.33
C ALA A 149 0.58 -14.63 -8.12
N ILE A 150 0.26 -13.67 -7.26
CA ILE A 150 1.12 -12.52 -6.94
C ILE A 150 1.86 -12.68 -5.61
N GLY A 151 1.66 -13.80 -4.91
CA GLY A 151 2.41 -14.15 -3.70
C GLY A 151 1.81 -13.66 -2.39
N HIS A 152 0.52 -13.34 -2.35
CA HIS A 152 -0.14 -13.01 -1.10
C HIS A 152 -0.21 -14.23 -0.18
N HIS A 153 0.12 -14.04 1.09
CA HIS A 153 -0.17 -15.00 2.15
C HIS A 153 -1.61 -14.89 2.65
N ARG A 154 -2.19 -13.68 2.62
CA ARG A 154 -3.48 -13.39 3.29
C ARG A 154 -4.16 -12.14 2.75
N ARG A 155 -5.42 -11.97 3.15
CA ARG A 155 -6.16 -10.70 3.11
C ARG A 155 -6.59 -10.33 4.52
N TYR A 156 -6.85 -9.05 4.77
CA TYR A 156 -7.11 -8.54 6.12
C TYR A 156 -8.58 -8.16 6.34
N SER A 157 -9.10 -8.46 7.52
CA SER A 157 -10.30 -7.82 8.05
C SER A 157 -9.87 -6.70 9.01
N ARG A 158 -10.81 -5.83 9.40
CA ARG A 158 -10.60 -4.88 10.51
C ARG A 158 -10.03 -5.58 11.75
N ARG A 159 -10.60 -6.73 12.13
CA ARG A 159 -10.15 -7.53 13.27
C ARG A 159 -8.70 -8.00 13.12
N THR A 160 -8.35 -8.61 11.98
CA THR A 160 -7.01 -9.20 11.79
C THR A 160 -5.95 -8.12 11.61
N LEU A 161 -6.28 -6.99 10.98
CA LEU A 161 -5.35 -5.87 10.86
C LEU A 161 -5.11 -5.17 12.20
N THR A 162 -6.16 -4.94 13.00
CA THR A 162 -5.99 -4.42 14.36
C THR A 162 -5.20 -5.40 15.25
N ALA A 163 -5.31 -6.72 15.03
CA ALA A 163 -4.57 -7.70 15.82
C ALA A 163 -3.04 -7.63 15.63
N VAL A 164 -2.55 -7.03 14.54
CA VAL A 164 -1.13 -6.81 14.26
C VAL A 164 -0.67 -5.38 14.57
N THR A 165 -1.44 -4.64 15.38
CA THR A 165 -1.04 -3.31 15.89
C THR A 165 0.37 -3.38 16.50
N PRO A 166 1.31 -2.52 16.08
CA PRO A 166 2.67 -2.54 16.62
C PRO A 166 2.72 -2.07 18.08
N PRO A 167 3.78 -2.45 18.83
CA PRO A 167 3.99 -1.95 20.19
C PRO A 167 3.97 -0.41 20.24
N ALA A 168 3.31 0.16 21.26
CA ALA A 168 3.13 1.62 21.44
C ALA A 168 2.39 2.35 20.30
N GLY A 169 1.74 1.62 19.39
CA GLY A 169 0.82 2.18 18.39
C GLY A 169 -0.63 2.14 18.86
N CYS A 170 -1.39 3.19 18.58
CA CYS A 170 -2.84 3.23 18.75
C CYS A 170 -3.53 3.43 17.39
N VAL A 171 -4.64 2.74 17.15
CA VAL A 171 -5.40 2.87 15.89
C VAL A 171 -6.07 4.25 15.87
N GLU A 172 -5.67 5.11 14.94
CA GLU A 172 -6.28 6.41 14.67
C GLU A 172 -7.39 6.27 13.63
N MET A 173 -7.15 5.47 12.58
CA MET A 173 -8.13 5.23 11.52
C MET A 173 -8.14 3.77 11.11
N LEU A 174 -9.34 3.23 10.88
CA LEU A 174 -9.52 1.91 10.31
C LEU A 174 -10.79 1.88 9.44
N ARG A 175 -10.61 1.79 8.12
CA ARG A 175 -11.67 1.95 7.12
C ARG A 175 -11.54 0.89 6.03
N TYR A 176 -12.66 0.47 5.46
CA TYR A 176 -12.65 -0.20 4.17
C TYR A 176 -12.86 0.81 3.04
N LEU A 177 -12.26 0.51 1.88
CA LEU A 177 -12.27 1.34 0.68
C LEU A 177 -12.62 0.47 -0.53
N ASP A 178 -13.19 1.09 -1.54
CA ASP A 178 -13.55 0.48 -2.81
C ASP A 178 -14.71 -0.54 -2.70
N SER A 179 -15.88 -0.08 -2.23
CA SER A 179 -17.09 -0.92 -2.11
C SER A 179 -17.58 -1.51 -3.44
N ALA A 180 -17.54 -0.76 -4.54
CA ALA A 180 -17.94 -1.27 -5.85
C ALA A 180 -16.92 -2.28 -6.39
N GLY A 181 -15.60 -2.05 -6.21
CA GLY A 181 -14.58 -3.02 -6.59
C GLY A 181 -14.59 -4.29 -5.74
N MET A 182 -15.18 -4.26 -4.54
CA MET A 182 -15.43 -5.47 -3.75
C MET A 182 -16.35 -6.44 -4.50
N LEU A 183 -17.38 -5.92 -5.19
CA LEU A 183 -18.29 -6.73 -6.01
C LEU A 183 -17.56 -7.38 -7.19
N ALA A 184 -16.64 -6.64 -7.84
CA ALA A 184 -15.80 -7.19 -8.89
C ALA A 184 -14.86 -8.30 -8.36
N SER A 185 -14.30 -8.12 -7.17
CA SER A 185 -13.47 -9.16 -6.51
C SER A 185 -14.28 -10.40 -6.16
N LEU A 186 -15.51 -10.22 -5.67
CA LEU A 186 -16.42 -11.32 -5.39
C LEU A 186 -16.80 -12.07 -6.67
N ALA A 187 -17.13 -11.36 -7.75
CA ALA A 187 -17.43 -11.93 -9.06
C ALA A 187 -16.23 -12.73 -9.60
N ASN A 188 -15.00 -12.21 -9.47
CA ASN A 188 -13.81 -12.98 -9.84
C ASN A 188 -13.67 -14.24 -8.98
N ARG A 189 -13.86 -14.15 -7.66
CA ARG A 189 -13.72 -15.32 -6.77
C ARG A 189 -14.74 -16.42 -7.09
N VAL A 190 -16.00 -16.06 -7.35
CA VAL A 190 -17.10 -17.04 -7.47
C VAL A 190 -17.34 -17.50 -8.91
N LEU A 191 -17.15 -16.63 -9.91
CA LEU A 191 -17.47 -16.90 -11.31
C LEU A 191 -16.23 -17.06 -12.19
N LEU A 192 -15.37 -16.02 -12.26
CA LEU A 192 -14.31 -15.97 -13.29
C LEU A 192 -13.07 -16.79 -12.93
N ARG A 193 -12.71 -16.83 -11.64
CA ARG A 193 -11.57 -17.52 -11.04
C ARG A 193 -10.23 -17.22 -11.73
N GLN A 194 -10.08 -15.99 -12.25
CA GLN A 194 -8.88 -15.58 -12.94
C GLN A 194 -7.73 -15.37 -11.95
N SER A 195 -6.52 -15.76 -12.37
CA SER A 195 -5.25 -15.53 -11.67
C SER A 195 -4.63 -14.17 -11.98
N LEU A 196 -5.04 -13.52 -13.07
CA LEU A 196 -4.68 -12.15 -13.41
C LEU A 196 -5.86 -11.46 -14.10
N PRO A 197 -6.17 -10.20 -13.75
CA PRO A 197 -7.14 -9.42 -14.51
C PRO A 197 -6.57 -9.03 -15.87
N SER A 198 -7.44 -8.85 -16.85
CA SER A 198 -7.08 -8.20 -18.12
C SER A 198 -6.96 -6.69 -17.93
N GLU A 199 -6.21 -6.03 -18.82
CA GLU A 199 -6.10 -4.58 -18.87
C GLU A 199 -7.47 -3.89 -18.95
N LYS A 200 -8.39 -4.41 -19.78
CA LYS A 200 -9.77 -3.89 -19.89
C LYS A 200 -10.52 -3.94 -18.56
N GLN A 201 -10.33 -5.00 -17.77
CA GLN A 201 -10.95 -5.11 -16.44
C GLN A 201 -10.35 -4.09 -15.46
N ILE A 202 -9.04 -3.88 -15.47
CA ILE A 202 -8.39 -2.85 -14.64
C ILE A 202 -8.88 -1.46 -15.02
N LEU A 203 -8.92 -1.12 -16.31
CA LEU A 203 -9.42 0.17 -16.78
C LEU A 203 -10.90 0.37 -16.45
N PHE A 204 -11.72 -0.68 -16.55
CA PHE A 204 -13.12 -0.60 -16.15
C PHE A 204 -13.26 -0.37 -14.64
N TRP A 205 -12.55 -1.16 -13.82
CA TRP A 205 -12.54 -0.99 -12.37
C TRP A 205 -12.10 0.42 -11.98
N ASP A 206 -10.96 0.88 -12.49
CA ASP A 206 -10.40 2.19 -12.16
C ASP A 206 -11.29 3.34 -12.65
N ARG A 207 -11.79 3.30 -13.89
CA ARG A 207 -12.53 4.44 -14.48
C ARG A 207 -14.01 4.47 -14.09
N ARG A 208 -14.60 3.36 -13.65
CA ARG A 208 -16.04 3.26 -13.35
C ARG A 208 -16.31 2.90 -11.90
N LEU A 209 -15.71 1.82 -11.40
CA LEU A 209 -16.00 1.31 -10.07
C LEU A 209 -15.36 2.19 -8.99
N VAL A 210 -14.10 2.61 -9.14
CA VAL A 210 -13.45 3.45 -8.14
C VAL A 210 -14.16 4.80 -7.94
N PRO A 211 -14.49 5.60 -8.97
CA PRO A 211 -15.25 6.84 -8.79
C PRO A 211 -16.62 6.62 -8.14
N LEU A 212 -17.27 5.49 -8.42
CA LEU A 212 -18.52 5.09 -7.77
C LEU A 212 -18.28 4.80 -6.28
N SER A 213 -17.28 3.97 -5.96
CA SER A 213 -16.86 3.69 -4.58
C SER A 213 -16.54 4.95 -3.81
N ARG A 214 -15.79 5.90 -4.39
CA ARG A 214 -15.44 7.18 -3.73
C ARG A 214 -16.67 7.96 -3.25
N ARG A 215 -17.81 7.83 -3.95
CA ARG A 215 -19.08 8.47 -3.56
C ARG A 215 -19.87 7.64 -2.55
N ILE A 216 -19.83 6.32 -2.65
CA ILE A 216 -20.63 5.39 -1.85
C ILE A 216 -19.95 5.07 -0.50
N ASP A 217 -18.62 4.93 -0.46
CA ASP A 217 -17.87 4.49 0.71
C ASP A 217 -18.16 5.37 1.95
N PRO A 218 -18.22 6.72 1.85
CA PRO A 218 -18.61 7.57 2.99
C PRO A 218 -20.06 7.32 3.44
N LEU A 219 -20.99 7.07 2.52
CA LEU A 219 -22.40 6.78 2.82
C LEU A 219 -22.56 5.44 3.56
N LEU A 220 -21.68 4.48 3.26
CA LEU A 220 -21.58 3.20 3.97
C LEU A 220 -20.75 3.30 5.27
N GLY A 221 -20.31 4.51 5.65
CA GLY A 221 -19.44 4.73 6.81
C GLY A 221 -18.12 3.96 6.74
N HIS A 222 -17.62 3.70 5.52
CA HIS A 222 -16.41 2.92 5.25
C HIS A 222 -16.40 1.52 5.90
N ARG A 223 -17.57 0.86 5.94
CA ARG A 223 -17.73 -0.48 6.52
C ARG A 223 -17.63 -1.62 5.50
N VAL A 224 -17.53 -1.31 4.22
CA VAL A 224 -17.49 -2.26 3.09
C VAL A 224 -16.45 -1.80 2.08
N GLY A 225 -15.66 -2.71 1.52
CA GLY A 225 -14.63 -2.35 0.54
C GLY A 225 -13.70 -3.50 0.13
N LYS A 226 -13.11 -3.38 -1.07
CA LYS A 226 -12.09 -4.31 -1.58
C LYS A 226 -10.78 -4.24 -0.80
N SER A 227 -10.44 -3.08 -0.26
CA SER A 227 -9.20 -2.84 0.48
C SER A 227 -9.51 -2.32 1.88
N VAL A 228 -8.59 -2.53 2.81
CA VAL A 228 -8.65 -2.02 4.17
C VAL A 228 -7.45 -1.11 4.40
N VAL A 229 -7.70 0.05 5.00
CA VAL A 229 -6.67 0.97 5.46
C VAL A 229 -6.67 1.01 6.98
N CYS A 230 -5.47 0.96 7.57
CA CYS A 230 -5.26 1.22 8.98
C CYS A 230 -4.15 2.24 9.15
N ILE A 231 -4.41 3.24 9.99
CA ILE A 231 -3.44 4.26 10.38
C ILE A 231 -3.27 4.13 11.88
N TRP A 232 -2.05 3.84 12.32
CA TRP A 232 -1.66 3.87 13.72
C TRP A 232 -0.86 5.13 14.00
N LYS A 233 -1.07 5.71 15.18
CA LYS A 233 -0.20 6.76 15.71
C LYS A 233 0.73 6.14 16.76
N LYS A 234 2.02 6.41 16.63
CA LYS A 234 2.99 6.10 17.69
C LYS A 234 2.75 7.05 18.86
N ASN A 235 2.73 6.52 20.07
CA ASN A 235 2.63 7.34 21.27
C ASN A 235 3.73 8.42 21.29
N LYS A 236 3.42 9.58 21.88
CA LYS A 236 4.38 10.66 22.10
C LYS A 236 5.40 10.30 23.16
#